data_AF-A0A813EAR3-F1
#
_entry.id   AF-A0A813EAR3-F1
#
_cell.length_a   1.000
_cell.length_b   1.000
_cell.length_c   1.000
_cell.angle_alpha   90.00
_cell.angle_beta   90.00
_cell.angle_gamma   90.00
#
_symmetry.space_group_name_H-M   'P 1'
#
loop_
_entity.id
_entity.type
_entity.pdbx_description
1 polymer ?
#
loop_
_entity_poly.entity_id
_entity_poly.type
_entity_poly.pdbx_seq_one_letter_code
_entity_poly.pdbx_strand_id
1 'polypeptide(L)'
;GEQQRRCFEVFGAGGPRKVVVATNVAETSVTLPDVTVVIDTCRERRLSRDHDLSSLAPALLERLCAKDSLKQRRGRAGRVQRGVCFRLVPRSVYEKLPTATAPEIEALPLETLVLQVRAAGFEPSEFLGKAPTPPKPEIVHAAEM
;
A
#
# COMPACT_ATOMS: atom_id res chain seq x y z
N GLY A 1 12.85 13.47 1.54
CA GLY A 1 13.61 14.30 2.52
C GLY A 1 15.04 13.81 2.66
N GLU A 2 15.94 14.63 3.20
CA GLU A 2 17.38 14.30 3.35
C GLU A 2 17.62 12.98 4.08
N GLN A 3 16.84 12.68 5.13
CA GLN A 3 16.92 11.41 5.87
C GLN A 3 16.57 10.17 5.04
N GLN A 4 15.68 10.29 4.05
CA GLN A 4 15.38 9.18 3.14
C GLN A 4 16.56 8.89 2.20
N ARG A 5 17.47 9.83 1.96
CA ARG A 5 18.64 9.58 1.10
C ARG A 5 19.66 8.65 1.76
N ARG A 6 19.75 8.67 3.10
CA ARG A 6 20.69 7.83 3.87
C ARG A 6 20.48 6.34 3.67
N CYS A 7 19.25 5.89 3.41
CA CYS A 7 19.01 4.46 3.18
C CYS A 7 19.61 3.94 1.87
N PHE A 8 19.95 4.82 0.92
CA PHE A 8 20.62 4.47 -0.33
C PHE A 8 22.14 4.40 -0.23
N GLU A 9 22.73 4.81 0.90
CA GLU A 9 24.18 4.67 1.13
C GLU A 9 24.55 3.19 1.13
N VAL A 10 25.58 2.84 0.34
CA VAL A 10 26.10 1.48 0.23
C VAL A 10 27.42 1.42 0.99
N PHE A 11 27.51 0.49 1.95
CA PHE A 11 28.73 0.25 2.69
C PHE A 11 29.53 -0.88 2.02
N GLY A 12 30.82 -0.65 1.80
CA GLY A 12 31.73 -1.64 1.24
C GLY A 12 32.06 -2.79 2.20
N ALA A 13 32.92 -3.72 1.75
CA ALA A 13 33.41 -4.80 2.59
C ALA A 13 34.10 -4.26 3.85
N GLY A 14 33.76 -4.81 5.03
CA GLY A 14 34.22 -4.31 6.32
C GLY A 14 33.42 -3.12 6.88
N GLY A 15 32.44 -2.62 6.13
CA GLY A 15 31.52 -1.57 6.59
C GLY A 15 30.46 -2.08 7.58
N PRO A 16 29.73 -1.15 8.23
CA PRO A 16 28.67 -1.52 9.16
C PRO A 16 27.51 -2.22 8.45
N ARG A 17 26.78 -3.06 9.21
CA ARG A 17 25.54 -3.66 8.70
C ARG A 17 24.44 -2.60 8.64
N LYS A 18 23.94 -2.31 7.44
CA LYS A 18 22.79 -1.42 7.26
C LYS A 18 21.49 -2.12 7.68
N VAL A 19 20.72 -1.44 8.52
CA VAL A 19 19.36 -1.84 8.91
C VAL A 19 18.42 -0.70 8.58
N VAL A 20 17.41 -0.97 7.76
CA VAL A 20 16.40 0.01 7.36
C VAL A 20 15.07 -0.43 7.95
N VAL A 21 14.49 0.43 8.78
CA VAL A 21 13.12 0.28 9.29
C VAL A 21 12.21 1.15 8.43
N ALA A 22 11.20 0.55 7.83
CA ALA A 22 10.30 1.24 6.90
C ALA A 22 8.85 0.80 7.08
N THR A 23 7.94 1.67 6.66
CA THR A 23 6.52 1.34 6.46
C THR A 23 6.33 0.72 5.07
N ASN A 24 5.07 0.53 4.67
CA ASN A 24 4.69 0.13 3.31
C ASN A 24 5.21 1.09 2.20
N VAL A 25 5.76 2.26 2.54
CA VAL A 25 6.48 3.13 1.58
C VAL A 25 7.63 2.40 0.88
N ALA A 26 8.35 1.53 1.58
CA ALA A 26 9.44 0.75 0.99
C ALA A 26 8.97 -0.39 0.07
N GLU A 27 7.67 -0.69 0.05
CA GLU A 27 7.11 -1.76 -0.76
C GLU A 27 7.18 -1.46 -2.25
N THR A 28 6.89 -0.22 -2.65
CA THR A 28 6.82 0.22 -4.05
C THR A 28 7.85 1.29 -4.37
N SER A 29 8.03 2.28 -3.50
CA SER A 29 8.60 3.59 -3.87
C SER A 29 10.10 3.74 -3.61
N VAL A 30 10.76 2.75 -3.00
CA VAL A 30 12.19 2.84 -2.62
C VAL A 30 12.94 1.59 -3.04
N THR A 31 13.94 1.75 -3.92
CA THR A 31 14.81 0.65 -4.37
C THR A 31 16.13 0.72 -3.62
N LEU A 32 16.32 -0.20 -2.68
CA LEU A 32 17.56 -0.35 -1.91
C LEU A 32 18.40 -1.47 -2.54
N PRO A 33 19.54 -1.16 -3.18
CA PRO A 33 20.27 -2.13 -4.00
C PRO A 33 20.92 -3.26 -3.19
N ASP A 34 21.23 -3.03 -1.92
CA ASP A 34 22.02 -3.91 -1.05
C ASP A 34 21.18 -4.66 0.00
N VAL A 35 19.86 -4.65 -0.12
CA VAL A 35 18.98 -5.42 0.77
C VAL A 35 18.97 -6.90 0.36
N THR A 36 19.41 -7.75 1.29
CA THR A 36 19.42 -9.22 1.14
C THR A 36 18.53 -9.93 2.13
N VAL A 37 18.06 -9.23 3.17
CA VAL A 37 17.19 -9.78 4.20
C VAL A 37 16.01 -8.84 4.39
N VAL A 38 14.80 -9.40 4.30
CA VAL A 38 13.55 -8.72 4.66
C VAL A 38 12.97 -9.37 5.90
N ILE A 39 12.65 -8.56 6.91
CA ILE A 39 11.87 -8.97 8.08
C ILE A 39 10.52 -8.28 7.95
N ASP A 40 9.47 -9.05 7.68
CA ASP A 40 8.14 -8.55 7.39
C ASP A 40 7.19 -8.86 8.55
N THR A 41 6.69 -7.81 9.21
CA THR A 41 5.67 -7.93 10.26
C THR A 41 4.32 -8.37 9.69
N CYS A 42 4.17 -8.38 8.37
CA CYS A 42 2.93 -8.61 7.63
C CYS A 42 1.82 -7.60 7.95
N ARG A 43 2.15 -6.47 8.60
CA ARG A 43 1.20 -5.41 8.95
C ARG A 43 1.44 -4.16 8.11
N GLU A 44 0.38 -3.39 7.93
CA GLU A 44 0.41 -2.07 7.32
C GLU A 44 -0.66 -1.18 7.94
N ARG A 45 -0.48 0.13 7.80
CA ARG A 45 -1.55 1.10 8.04
C ARG A 45 -2.07 1.60 6.72
N ARG A 46 -3.39 1.52 6.54
CA ARG A 46 -4.06 1.99 5.32
C ARG A 46 -5.38 2.64 5.67
N LEU A 47 -5.78 3.60 4.84
CA LEU A 47 -7.11 4.17 4.94
C LEU A 47 -8.15 3.07 4.69
N SER A 48 -9.17 3.03 5.53
CA SER A 48 -10.30 2.11 5.44
C SER A 48 -11.57 2.79 5.95
N ARG A 49 -12.71 2.40 5.38
CA ARG A 49 -14.06 2.80 5.81
C ARG A 49 -14.71 1.76 6.74
N ASP A 50 -14.02 0.67 7.06
CA ASP A 50 -14.57 -0.44 7.85
C ASP A 50 -14.74 -0.10 9.35
N HIS A 51 -14.25 1.06 9.80
CA HIS A 51 -14.28 1.46 11.21
C HIS A 51 -15.66 1.95 11.66
N ASP A 52 -16.38 2.66 10.80
CA ASP A 52 -17.69 3.24 11.11
C ASP A 52 -18.53 3.37 9.85
N LEU A 53 -19.50 2.45 9.69
CA LEU A 53 -20.39 2.44 8.54
C LEU A 53 -21.35 3.64 8.50
N SER A 54 -21.48 4.39 9.60
CA SER A 54 -22.27 5.61 9.68
C SER A 54 -21.48 6.87 9.31
N SER A 55 -20.15 6.77 9.25
CA SER A 55 -19.26 7.86 8.87
C SER A 55 -18.72 7.66 7.46
N LEU A 56 -18.79 8.72 6.65
CA LEU A 56 -18.18 8.73 5.32
C LEU A 56 -16.66 8.97 5.37
N ALA A 57 -16.12 9.33 6.54
CA ALA A 57 -14.71 9.64 6.70
C ALA A 57 -13.87 8.35 6.88
N PRO A 58 -12.82 8.14 6.07
CA PRO A 58 -11.94 7.00 6.25
C PRO A 58 -11.05 7.19 7.49
N ALA A 59 -10.71 6.08 8.12
CA ALA A 59 -9.75 6.03 9.22
C ALA A 59 -8.47 5.31 8.78
N LEU A 60 -7.33 5.75 9.31
CA LEU A 60 -6.05 5.05 9.11
C LEU A 60 -5.98 3.87 10.08
N LEU A 61 -6.26 2.67 9.58
CA LEU A 61 -6.32 1.45 10.40
C LEU A 61 -5.11 0.57 10.16
N GLU A 62 -4.66 -0.09 11.22
CA GLU A 62 -3.64 -1.13 11.12
C GLU A 62 -4.28 -2.48 10.80
N ARG A 63 -3.75 -3.17 9.79
CA ARG A 63 -4.27 -4.45 9.31
C ARG A 63 -3.15 -5.38 8.84
N LEU A 64 -3.49 -6.65 8.64
CA LEU A 64 -2.62 -7.58 7.91
C LEU A 64 -2.63 -7.24 6.42
N CYS A 65 -1.47 -7.36 5.78
CA CYS A 65 -1.29 -7.09 4.36
C CYS A 65 -1.84 -8.24 3.51
N ALA A 66 -2.26 -7.93 2.27
CA ALA A 66 -2.60 -8.97 1.31
C ALA A 66 -1.35 -9.67 0.75
N LYS A 67 -1.55 -10.85 0.14
CA LYS A 67 -0.46 -11.71 -0.36
C LYS A 67 0.37 -11.04 -1.46
N ASP A 68 -0.23 -10.18 -2.29
CA ASP A 68 0.46 -9.37 -3.29
C ASP A 68 1.49 -8.42 -2.66
N SER A 69 1.16 -7.80 -1.55
CA SER A 69 1.97 -6.82 -0.85
C SER A 69 3.16 -7.52 -0.19
N LEU A 70 2.90 -8.65 0.45
CA LEU A 70 3.95 -9.55 0.97
C LEU A 70 4.87 -10.12 -0.14
N LYS A 71 4.35 -10.27 -1.37
CA LYS A 71 5.15 -10.67 -2.53
C LYS A 71 6.04 -9.53 -3.00
N GLN A 72 5.54 -8.29 -3.03
CA GLN A 72 6.32 -7.11 -3.35
C GLN A 72 7.46 -6.89 -2.34
N ARG A 73 7.15 -6.99 -1.03
CA ARG A 73 8.15 -6.89 0.06
C ARG A 73 9.24 -7.95 -0.05
N ARG A 74 8.87 -9.21 -0.29
CA ARG A 74 9.85 -10.29 -0.57
C ARG A 74 10.77 -9.96 -1.75
N GLY A 75 10.23 -9.33 -2.79
CA GLY A 75 11.00 -8.93 -3.97
C GLY A 75 12.13 -7.92 -3.67
N ARG A 76 12.15 -7.31 -2.49
CA ARG A 76 13.21 -6.39 -2.07
C ARG A 76 14.52 -7.12 -1.72
N ALA A 77 14.47 -8.38 -1.27
CA ALA A 77 15.66 -9.17 -0.91
C ALA A 77 16.32 -9.90 -2.09
N GLY A 78 15.84 -9.77 -3.32
CA GLY A 78 16.24 -10.65 -4.44
C GLY A 78 16.80 -9.94 -5.67
N ARG A 79 17.17 -8.66 -5.57
CA ARG A 79 17.54 -7.86 -6.74
C ARG A 79 18.99 -8.04 -7.19
N VAL A 80 19.94 -7.98 -6.26
CA VAL A 80 21.38 -7.99 -6.57
C VAL A 80 22.02 -9.35 -6.28
N GLN A 81 21.45 -10.11 -5.34
CA GLN A 81 21.89 -11.46 -5.01
C GLN A 81 20.75 -12.25 -4.38
N ARG A 82 20.98 -13.54 -4.09
CA ARG A 82 20.04 -14.38 -3.34
C ARG A 82 19.80 -13.74 -1.97
N GLY A 83 18.54 -13.59 -1.58
CA GLY A 83 18.19 -13.14 -0.24
C GLY A 83 17.04 -13.93 0.38
N VAL A 84 16.69 -13.52 1.59
CA VAL A 84 15.75 -14.22 2.47
C VAL A 84 14.68 -13.25 2.95
N CYS A 85 13.44 -13.75 3.05
CA CYS A 85 12.33 -13.00 3.59
C CYS A 85 11.71 -13.78 4.74
N PHE A 86 11.78 -13.22 5.95
CA PHE A 86 11.13 -13.74 7.14
C PHE A 86 9.77 -13.05 7.30
N ARG A 87 8.71 -13.83 7.45
CA ARG A 87 7.35 -13.32 7.70
C ARG A 87 6.96 -13.66 9.12
N LEU A 88 6.59 -12.66 9.90
CA LEU A 88 6.29 -12.79 11.33
C LEU A 88 4.83 -13.19 11.58
N VAL A 89 4.32 -14.15 10.81
CA VAL A 89 2.97 -14.70 10.98
C VAL A 89 2.98 -16.22 10.79
N PRO A 90 2.13 -16.97 11.51
CA PRO A 90 1.95 -18.40 11.26
C PRO A 90 1.46 -18.66 9.83
N ARG A 91 1.82 -19.83 9.28
CA ARG A 91 1.33 -20.26 7.97
C ARG A 91 -0.20 -20.28 7.90
N SER A 92 -0.88 -20.72 8.96
CA SER A 92 -2.35 -20.72 9.05
C SER A 92 -2.97 -19.34 8.91
N VAL A 93 -2.28 -18.28 9.33
CA VAL A 93 -2.70 -16.88 9.13
C VAL A 93 -2.41 -16.46 7.70
N TYR A 94 -1.21 -16.76 7.20
CA TYR A 94 -0.82 -16.42 5.82
C TYR A 94 -1.80 -16.97 4.78
N GLU A 95 -2.24 -18.23 4.93
CA GLU A 95 -3.16 -18.84 3.97
C GLU A 95 -4.51 -18.12 3.89
N LYS A 96 -4.97 -17.54 5.00
CA LYS A 96 -6.24 -16.79 5.11
C LYS A 96 -6.15 -15.34 4.62
N LEU A 97 -4.96 -14.84 4.30
CA LEU A 97 -4.81 -13.46 3.82
C LEU A 97 -5.46 -13.27 2.45
N PRO A 98 -6.06 -12.09 2.18
CA PRO A 98 -6.55 -11.74 0.85
C PRO A 98 -5.44 -11.89 -0.20
N THR A 99 -5.81 -12.30 -1.41
CA THR A 99 -4.84 -12.46 -2.50
C THR A 99 -4.28 -11.12 -2.96
N ALA A 100 -5.15 -10.11 -3.05
CA ALA A 100 -4.82 -8.77 -3.51
C ALA A 100 -5.29 -7.71 -2.53
N THR A 101 -4.58 -6.59 -2.52
CA THR A 101 -4.93 -5.40 -1.75
C THR A 101 -6.14 -4.71 -2.39
N ALA A 102 -7.13 -4.32 -1.56
CA ALA A 102 -8.34 -3.65 -2.04
C ALA A 102 -8.03 -2.38 -2.87
N PRO A 103 -8.79 -2.07 -3.92
CA PRO A 103 -8.61 -0.84 -4.70
C PRO A 103 -8.70 0.41 -3.84
N GLU A 104 -7.87 1.42 -4.14
CA GLU A 104 -7.87 2.68 -3.37
C GLU A 104 -9.18 3.46 -3.51
N ILE A 105 -9.84 3.34 -4.65
CA ILE A 105 -11.12 4.01 -4.95
C ILE A 105 -12.26 3.58 -4.00
N GLU A 106 -12.14 2.42 -3.34
CA GLU A 106 -13.11 1.96 -2.35
C GLU A 106 -12.86 2.55 -0.94
N ALA A 107 -11.62 2.94 -0.65
CA ALA A 107 -11.20 3.37 0.66
C ALA A 107 -11.04 4.89 0.79
N LEU A 108 -10.75 5.58 -0.32
CA LEU A 108 -10.48 7.02 -0.32
C LEU A 108 -11.75 7.86 -0.44
N PRO A 109 -11.76 9.09 0.10
CA PRO A 109 -12.78 10.09 -0.20
C PRO A 109 -12.74 10.44 -1.69
N LEU A 110 -13.89 10.61 -2.33
CA LEU A 110 -13.99 10.80 -3.78
C LEU A 110 -14.24 12.26 -4.20
N GLU A 111 -14.38 13.19 -3.26
CA GLU A 111 -14.76 14.59 -3.52
C GLU A 111 -13.76 15.27 -4.47
N THR A 112 -12.46 15.08 -4.22
CA THR A 112 -11.41 15.63 -5.10
C THR A 112 -11.47 14.99 -6.49
N LEU A 113 -11.71 13.67 -6.57
CA LEU A 113 -11.81 12.96 -7.85
C LEU A 113 -13.05 13.41 -8.64
N VAL A 114 -14.20 13.55 -7.97
CA VAL A 114 -15.44 14.07 -8.54
C VAL A 114 -15.22 15.48 -9.11
N LEU A 115 -14.58 16.37 -8.35
CA LEU A 115 -14.26 17.73 -8.83
C LEU A 115 -13.35 17.70 -10.06
N GLN A 116 -12.34 16.82 -10.09
CA GLN A 116 -11.46 16.65 -11.26
C GLN A 116 -12.21 16.15 -12.49
N VAL A 117 -13.13 15.20 -12.31
CA VAL A 117 -13.95 14.65 -13.40
C VAL A 117 -14.89 15.73 -13.97
N ARG A 118 -15.53 16.52 -13.10
CA ARG A 118 -16.37 17.66 -13.52
C ARG A 118 -15.56 18.74 -14.23
N ALA A 119 -14.38 19.09 -13.71
CA ALA A 119 -13.48 20.05 -14.35
C ALA A 119 -13.01 19.59 -15.73
N ALA A 120 -12.93 18.27 -15.96
CA ALA A 120 -12.63 17.68 -17.25
C ALA A 120 -13.86 17.59 -18.19
N GLY A 121 -15.04 18.02 -17.76
CA GLY A 121 -16.27 18.06 -18.58
C GLY A 121 -17.05 16.74 -18.64
N PHE A 122 -16.83 15.82 -17.70
CA PHE A 122 -17.56 14.54 -17.63
C PHE A 122 -18.51 14.49 -16.44
N GLU A 123 -19.58 13.70 -16.59
CA GLU A 123 -20.49 13.35 -15.49
C GLU A 123 -19.84 12.30 -14.57
N PRO A 124 -19.62 12.59 -13.27
CA PRO A 124 -18.87 11.72 -12.36
C PRO A 124 -19.41 10.30 -12.24
N SER A 125 -20.72 10.15 -12.06
CA SER A 125 -21.36 8.83 -11.92
C SER A 125 -21.18 7.96 -13.17
N GLU A 126 -21.30 8.53 -14.37
CA GLU A 126 -21.09 7.80 -15.63
C GLU A 126 -19.61 7.45 -15.83
N PHE A 127 -18.72 8.41 -15.57
CA PHE A 127 -17.28 8.25 -15.78
C PHE A 127 -16.67 7.22 -14.82
N LEU A 128 -16.94 7.34 -13.51
CA LEU A 128 -16.44 6.43 -12.49
C LEU A 128 -17.07 5.03 -12.60
N GLY A 129 -18.29 4.94 -13.13
CA GLY A 129 -18.94 3.66 -13.47
C GLY A 129 -18.17 2.82 -14.49
N LYS A 130 -17.28 3.44 -15.28
CA LYS A 130 -16.45 2.76 -16.30
C LYS A 130 -15.07 2.33 -15.78
N ALA A 131 -14.75 2.55 -14.51
CA ALA A 131 -13.46 2.17 -13.93
C ALA A 131 -13.28 0.63 -13.88
N PRO A 132 -12.03 0.12 -13.85
CA PRO A 132 -11.77 -1.33 -13.69
C PRO A 132 -12.39 -1.93 -12.43
N THR A 133 -12.55 -1.12 -11.39
CA THR A 133 -13.37 -1.44 -10.23
C THR A 133 -14.20 -0.21 -9.90
N PRO A 134 -15.47 -0.16 -10.35
CA PRO A 134 -16.35 0.98 -10.11
C PRO A 134 -16.60 1.17 -8.61
N PRO A 135 -16.58 2.41 -8.09
CA PRO A 135 -16.99 2.67 -6.72
C PRO A 135 -18.50 2.44 -6.55
N LYS A 136 -18.94 2.21 -5.31
CA LYS A 136 -20.37 2.12 -5.01
C LYS A 136 -21.07 3.45 -5.35
N PRO A 137 -22.25 3.43 -6.00
CA PRO A 137 -22.98 4.65 -6.37
C PRO A 137 -23.23 5.59 -5.18
N GLU A 138 -23.51 5.03 -4.00
CA GLU A 138 -23.71 5.78 -2.76
C GLU A 138 -22.50 6.65 -2.39
N ILE A 139 -21.28 6.15 -2.63
CA ILE A 139 -20.03 6.88 -2.33
C ILE A 139 -19.82 8.00 -3.34
N VAL A 140 -20.14 7.77 -4.61
CA VAL A 140 -20.06 8.81 -5.65
C VAL A 140 -21.06 9.91 -5.36
N HIS A 141 -22.32 9.55 -5.10
CA HIS A 141 -23.37 10.52 -4.81
C HIS A 141 -23.05 11.37 -3.57
N ALA A 142 -22.54 10.75 -2.50
CA ALA A 142 -22.12 11.47 -1.31
C ALA A 142 -20.96 12.46 -1.58
N ALA A 143 -20.10 12.17 -2.56
CA ALA A 143 -19.01 13.04 -2.96
C ALA A 143 -19.42 14.14 -3.98
N GLU A 144 -20.63 14.05 -4.54
CA GLU A 144 -21.21 15.05 -5.45
C GLU A 144 -22.03 16.13 -4.75
N MET A 145 -22.39 15.91 -3.49
CA MET A 145 -23.13 16.81 -2.59
C MET A 145 -22.19 17.79 -1.90
#